data_AF-A0A8T0C821-F1
#
_entry.id   AF-A0A8T0C821-F1
#
_cell.length_a   1.000
_cell.length_b   1.000
_cell.length_c   1.000
_cell.angle_alpha   90.00
_cell.angle_beta   90.00
_cell.angle_gamma   90.00
#
_symmetry.space_group_name_H-M   'P 1'
#
loop_
_entity.id
_entity.type
_entity.pdbx_description
1 polymer ?
#
loop_
_entity_poly.entity_id
_entity_poly.type
_entity_poly.pdbx_seq_one_letter_code
_entity_poly.pdbx_strand_id
1 'polypeptide(L)'
;MEEIDKILTFYNSQAGLVNSLWNFYAIVVLGIVGFLFTHKDLFKVVQNQIYLAIIFLFFASSNAYALYGSQSILYAAGLEISAQVNALPKDLFTDTFRNALINEKSATIPFKIMLYHLFLDIMVLTAMFVFPRTDDK
;
A
#
# COMPACT_ATOMS: atom_id res chain seq x y z
N MET A 1 9.61 26.33 13.95
CA MET A 1 8.57 26.47 12.91
C MET A 1 9.06 25.98 11.57
N GLU A 2 10.19 26.49 11.04
CA GLU A 2 10.76 26.03 9.75
C GLU A 2 11.09 24.52 9.72
N GLU A 3 11.60 23.97 10.81
CA GLU A 3 11.94 22.54 10.89
C GLU A 3 10.70 21.63 10.87
N ILE A 4 9.65 22.02 11.61
CA ILE A 4 8.36 21.33 11.62
C ILE A 4 7.73 21.34 10.22
N ASP A 5 7.82 22.47 9.51
CA ASP A 5 7.29 22.60 8.15
C ASP A 5 8.03 21.69 7.15
N LYS A 6 9.36 21.59 7.26
CA LYS A 6 10.16 20.65 6.45
C LYS A 6 9.76 19.19 6.70
N ILE A 7 9.57 18.80 7.95
CA ILE A 7 9.18 17.43 8.32
C ILE A 7 7.75 17.13 7.86
N LEU A 8 6.82 18.09 7.99
CA LEU A 8 5.45 17.95 7.49
C LEU A 8 5.41 17.82 5.97
N THR A 9 6.21 18.61 5.25
CA THR A 9 6.33 18.53 3.79
C THR A 9 6.87 17.15 3.38
N PHE A 10 7.91 16.68 4.06
CA PHE A 10 8.48 15.35 3.84
C PHE A 10 7.46 14.23 4.13
N TYR A 11 6.75 14.30 5.25
CA TYR A 11 5.68 13.37 5.61
C TYR A 11 4.61 13.32 4.52
N ASN A 12 4.11 14.49 4.08
CA ASN A 12 3.06 14.56 3.07
C ASN A 12 3.53 13.99 1.71
N SER A 13 4.79 14.22 1.35
CA SER A 13 5.41 13.62 0.16
C SER A 13 5.44 12.09 0.25
N GLN A 14 5.88 11.54 1.38
CA GLN A 14 5.89 10.08 1.59
C GLN A 14 4.48 9.49 1.62
N ALA A 15 3.51 10.17 2.22
CA ALA A 15 2.11 9.75 2.20
C ALA A 15 1.55 9.71 0.78
N GLY A 16 1.87 10.71 -0.04
CA GLY A 16 1.50 10.74 -1.46
C GLY A 16 2.12 9.59 -2.25
N LEU A 17 3.38 9.24 -1.97
CA LEU A 17 4.05 8.10 -2.59
C LEU A 17 3.41 6.77 -2.20
N VAL A 18 3.13 6.55 -0.91
CA VAL A 18 2.42 5.35 -0.43
C VAL A 18 1.06 5.21 -1.11
N ASN A 19 0.29 6.29 -1.20
CA ASN A 19 -1.01 6.28 -1.88
C ASN A 19 -0.87 5.96 -3.38
N SER A 20 0.14 6.52 -4.04
CA SER A 20 0.41 6.26 -5.45
C SER A 20 0.78 4.80 -5.71
N LEU A 21 1.60 4.21 -4.84
CA LEU A 21 1.98 2.79 -4.93
C LEU A 21 0.79 1.86 -4.74
N TRP A 22 -0.09 2.15 -3.78
CA TRP A 22 -1.34 1.41 -3.57
C TRP A 22 -2.30 1.53 -4.75
N ASN A 23 -2.48 2.72 -5.31
CA ASN A 23 -3.33 2.94 -6.47
C ASN A 23 -2.79 2.21 -7.70
N PHE A 24 -1.48 2.24 -7.91
CA PHE A 24 -0.86 1.52 -9.02
C PHE A 24 -1.03 0.00 -8.86
N TYR A 25 -0.80 -0.51 -7.64
CA TYR A 25 -1.09 -1.91 -7.32
C TYR A 25 -2.54 -2.29 -7.60
N ALA A 26 -3.50 -1.48 -7.13
CA ALA A 26 -4.93 -1.72 -7.34
C ALA A 26 -5.29 -1.74 -8.84
N ILE A 27 -4.75 -0.83 -9.65
CA ILE A 27 -4.96 -0.81 -11.10
C ILE A 27 -4.45 -2.09 -11.75
N VAL A 28 -3.25 -2.55 -11.38
CA VAL A 28 -2.68 -3.79 -11.92
C VAL A 28 -3.52 -5.00 -11.52
N VAL A 29 -3.92 -5.10 -10.25
CA VAL A 29 -4.79 -6.17 -9.75
C VAL A 29 -6.13 -6.18 -10.48
N LEU A 30 -6.79 -5.04 -10.60
CA LEU A 30 -8.05 -4.92 -11.34
C LEU A 30 -7.87 -5.27 -12.83
N GLY A 31 -6.74 -4.89 -13.43
CA GLY A 31 -6.40 -5.26 -14.80
C GLY A 31 -6.27 -6.78 -14.98
N ILE A 32 -5.57 -7.46 -14.06
CA ILE A 32 -5.44 -8.91 -14.05
C ILE A 32 -6.80 -9.59 -13.87
N VAL A 33 -7.59 -9.13 -12.90
CA VAL A 33 -8.93 -9.67 -12.66
C VAL A 33 -9.81 -9.47 -13.89
N GLY A 34 -9.83 -8.27 -14.47
CA GLY A 34 -10.55 -8.01 -15.72
C GLY A 34 -10.12 -8.92 -16.86
N PHE A 35 -8.80 -9.13 -17.03
CA PHE A 35 -8.25 -10.02 -18.04
C PHE A 35 -8.64 -11.49 -17.82
N LEU A 36 -8.69 -11.94 -16.56
CA LEU A 36 -9.16 -13.27 -16.18
C LEU A 36 -10.63 -13.49 -16.55
N PHE A 37 -11.48 -12.46 -16.36
CA PHE A 37 -12.90 -12.54 -16.71
C PHE A 37 -13.16 -12.50 -18.22
N THR A 38 -12.40 -11.70 -18.96
CA THR A 38 -12.63 -11.51 -20.39
C THR A 38 -11.96 -12.56 -21.28
N HIS A 39 -10.84 -13.15 -20.86
CA HIS A 39 -10.03 -14.06 -21.69
C HIS A 39 -9.76 -15.39 -21.00
N LYS A 40 -10.81 -16.01 -20.45
CA LYS A 40 -10.74 -17.27 -19.68
C LYS A 40 -9.97 -18.39 -20.37
N ASP A 41 -10.11 -18.53 -21.69
CA ASP A 41 -9.44 -19.57 -22.48
C ASP A 41 -7.91 -19.51 -22.38
N LEU A 42 -7.34 -18.31 -22.29
CA LEU A 42 -5.90 -18.14 -22.11
C LEU A 42 -5.42 -18.69 -20.77
N PHE A 43 -6.27 -18.63 -19.75
CA PHE A 43 -5.98 -19.14 -18.41
C PHE A 43 -6.30 -20.62 -18.23
N LYS A 44 -6.96 -21.30 -19.19
CA LYS A 44 -7.10 -22.76 -19.16
C LYS A 44 -5.77 -23.47 -19.40
N VAL A 45 -4.84 -22.81 -20.10
CA VAL A 45 -3.48 -23.31 -20.34
C VAL A 45 -2.60 -23.02 -19.12
N VAL A 46 -2.18 -24.07 -18.40
CA VAL A 46 -1.38 -23.97 -17.17
C VAL A 46 -0.09 -23.16 -17.37
N GLN A 47 0.56 -23.30 -18.52
CA GLN A 47 1.78 -22.56 -18.84
C GLN A 47 1.56 -21.03 -18.82
N ASN A 48 0.43 -20.55 -19.36
CA ASN A 48 0.09 -19.12 -19.34
C ASN A 48 -0.19 -18.63 -17.92
N GLN A 49 -0.87 -19.44 -17.10
CA GLN A 49 -1.10 -19.13 -15.68
C GLN A 49 0.24 -18.96 -14.94
N ILE A 50 1.20 -19.87 -15.18
CA ILE A 50 2.52 -19.80 -14.56
C ILE A 50 3.27 -18.53 -14.99
N TYR A 51 3.30 -18.21 -16.29
CA TYR A 51 3.98 -17.00 -16.75
C TYR A 51 3.38 -15.72 -16.18
N LEU A 52 2.04 -15.60 -16.17
CA LEU A 52 1.35 -14.46 -15.57
C LEU A 52 1.56 -14.39 -14.06
N ALA A 53 1.56 -15.53 -13.37
CA ALA A 53 1.84 -15.59 -11.93
C ALA A 53 3.26 -15.12 -11.61
N ILE A 54 4.27 -15.52 -12.39
CA ILE A 54 5.66 -15.08 -12.21
C ILE A 54 5.78 -13.56 -12.42
N ILE A 55 5.20 -13.04 -13.51
CA ILE A 55 5.20 -11.59 -13.80
C ILE A 55 4.52 -10.82 -12.67
N PHE A 56 3.35 -11.29 -12.23
CA PHE A 56 2.61 -10.69 -11.13
C PHE A 56 3.40 -10.75 -9.82
N LEU A 57 4.01 -11.89 -9.47
CA LEU A 57 4.81 -12.02 -8.25
C LEU A 57 6.02 -11.10 -8.24
N PHE A 58 6.71 -10.93 -9.38
CA PHE A 58 7.83 -9.99 -9.49
C PHE A 58 7.36 -8.55 -9.29
N PHE A 59 6.24 -8.17 -9.92
CA PHE A 59 5.60 -6.87 -9.72
C PHE A 59 5.17 -6.66 -8.26
N ALA A 60 4.40 -7.58 -7.71
CA ALA A 60 3.84 -7.51 -6.36
C ALA A 60 4.94 -7.43 -5.32
N SER A 61 6.00 -8.25 -5.44
CA SER A 61 7.14 -8.22 -4.52
C SER A 61 7.91 -6.90 -4.60
N SER A 62 8.09 -6.34 -5.81
CA SER A 62 8.75 -5.05 -6.01
C SER A 62 7.92 -3.89 -5.44
N ASN A 63 6.60 -3.91 -5.66
CA ASN A 63 5.66 -2.92 -5.13
C ASN A 63 5.59 -3.00 -3.60
N ALA A 64 5.46 -4.20 -3.05
CA ALA A 64 5.52 -4.50 -1.62
C ALA A 64 6.78 -3.95 -0.95
N TYR A 65 7.95 -4.19 -1.55
CA TYR A 65 9.22 -3.68 -1.03
C TYR A 65 9.24 -2.14 -0.99
N ALA A 66 8.80 -1.49 -2.08
CA ALA A 66 8.71 -0.03 -2.14
C ALA A 66 7.71 0.52 -1.10
N LEU A 67 6.53 -0.08 -0.98
CA LEU A 67 5.52 0.27 0.01
C LEU A 67 6.06 0.15 1.44
N TYR A 68 6.73 -0.95 1.76
CA TYR A 68 7.34 -1.13 3.07
C TYR A 68 8.36 -0.05 3.39
N GLY A 69 9.24 0.27 2.43
CA GLY A 69 10.25 1.32 2.58
C GLY A 69 9.61 2.68 2.82
N SER A 70 8.69 3.12 1.95
CA SER A 70 8.00 4.40 2.07
C SER A 70 7.15 4.49 3.33
N GLN A 71 6.45 3.43 3.72
CA GLN A 71 5.67 3.40 4.95
C GLN A 71 6.55 3.46 6.20
N SER A 72 7.72 2.82 6.18
CA SER A 72 8.66 2.87 7.31
C SER A 72 9.19 4.28 7.53
N ILE A 73 9.52 4.99 6.45
CA ILE A 73 9.92 6.40 6.50
C ILE A 73 8.75 7.26 7.00
N LEU A 74 7.55 7.07 6.45
CA LEU A 74 6.35 7.81 6.86
C LEU A 74 6.03 7.62 8.34
N TYR A 75 6.16 6.39 8.84
CA TYR A 75 5.95 6.04 10.24
C TYR A 75 6.97 6.71 11.15
N ALA A 76 8.27 6.67 10.80
CA ALA A 76 9.31 7.36 11.54
C ALA A 76 9.08 8.88 11.58
N ALA A 77 8.75 9.49 10.45
CA ALA A 77 8.43 10.91 10.37
C ALA A 77 7.19 11.28 11.20
N GLY A 78 6.15 10.43 11.20
CA GLY A 78 4.96 10.62 12.03
C GLY A 78 5.26 10.59 13.53
N LEU A 79 6.13 9.68 13.97
CA LEU A 79 6.61 9.62 15.37
C LEU A 79 7.40 10.88 15.73
N GLU A 80 8.28 11.35 14.84
CA GLU A 80 9.07 12.56 15.05
C GLU A 80 8.19 13.81 15.16
N ILE A 81 7.22 13.99 14.25
CA ILE A 81 6.21 15.06 14.32
C ILE A 81 5.47 15.01 15.65
N SER A 82 5.02 13.82 16.05
CA SER A 82 4.30 13.63 17.32
C SER A 82 5.15 14.03 18.52
N ALA A 83 6.44 13.68 18.53
CA ALA A 83 7.36 14.06 19.59
C ALA A 83 7.59 15.58 19.65
N GLN A 84 7.83 16.22 18.49
CA GLN A 84 8.04 17.67 18.41
C GLN A 84 6.79 18.46 18.81
N VAL A 85 5.61 18.05 18.30
CA VAL A 85 4.33 18.67 18.68
C VAL A 85 4.08 18.53 20.18
N ASN A 86 4.42 17.37 20.77
CA ASN A 86 4.26 17.16 22.20
C ASN A 86 5.16 18.06 23.06
N ALA A 87 6.37 18.36 22.58
CA ALA A 87 7.33 19.25 23.25
C ALA A 87 6.96 20.74 23.17
N LEU A 88 6.09 21.15 22.24
CA LEU A 88 5.67 22.55 22.13
C LEU A 88 4.78 22.96 23.32
N PRO A 89 4.82 24.24 23.73
CA PRO A 89 3.88 24.80 24.71
C PRO A 89 2.42 24.57 24.29
N LYS A 90 1.54 24.27 25.26
CA LYS A 90 0.13 23.91 25.02
C LYS A 90 -0.73 25.08 24.56
N ASP A 91 -0.28 26.30 24.79
CA ASP A 91 -0.92 27.56 24.41
C ASP A 91 -0.72 27.94 22.93
N LEU A 92 0.20 27.28 22.22
CA LEU A 92 0.45 27.53 20.78
C LEU A 92 -0.64 26.96 19.85
N PHE A 93 -1.38 25.94 20.29
CA PHE A 93 -2.40 25.26 19.48
C PHE A 93 -3.62 24.94 20.32
N THR A 94 -4.79 24.87 19.68
CA THR A 94 -5.95 24.26 20.33
C THR A 94 -5.69 22.77 20.56
N ASP A 95 -6.19 22.22 21.68
CA ASP A 95 -6.08 20.79 21.96
C ASP A 95 -6.66 19.94 20.83
N THR A 96 -7.73 20.42 20.19
CA THR A 96 -8.34 19.80 19.00
C THR A 96 -7.36 19.70 17.84
N PHE A 97 -6.65 20.78 17.52
CA PHE A 97 -5.67 20.79 16.43
C PHE A 97 -4.45 19.91 16.75
N ARG A 98 -3.96 19.96 17.99
CA ARG A 98 -2.88 19.09 18.47
C ARG A 98 -3.27 17.61 18.37
N ASN A 99 -4.46 17.26 18.83
CA ASN A 99 -4.96 15.88 18.77
C ASN A 99 -5.17 15.42 17.32
N ALA A 100 -5.67 16.29 16.44
CA ALA A 100 -5.77 15.97 15.01
C ALA A 100 -4.39 15.71 14.40
N LEU A 101 -3.39 16.55 14.70
CA LEU A 101 -2.01 16.38 14.21
C LEU A 101 -1.38 15.06 14.69
N ILE A 102 -1.59 14.68 15.94
CA ILE A 102 -1.02 13.45 16.50
C ILE A 102 -1.76 12.22 15.99
N ASN A 103 -3.10 12.24 15.97
CA ASN A 103 -3.91 11.08 15.64
C ASN A 103 -4.02 10.82 14.13
N GLU A 104 -4.03 11.86 13.28
CA GLU A 104 -4.05 11.66 11.82
C GLU A 104 -2.68 11.31 11.24
N LYS A 105 -1.59 11.60 11.98
CA LYS A 105 -0.22 11.32 11.54
C LYS A 105 0.36 10.05 12.16
N SER A 106 -0.42 9.29 12.93
CA SER A 106 -0.05 7.92 13.32
C SER A 106 -0.16 7.03 12.07
N ALA A 107 0.88 7.06 11.24
CA ALA A 107 0.93 6.23 10.06
C ALA A 107 0.75 4.75 10.46
N THR A 108 0.08 3.98 9.61
CA THR A 108 -0.07 2.54 9.84
C THR A 108 1.30 1.87 9.99
N ILE A 109 1.43 0.95 10.93
CA ILE A 109 2.68 0.20 11.12
C ILE A 109 3.02 -0.53 9.80
N PRO A 110 4.26 -0.43 9.27
CA PRO A 110 4.63 -0.97 7.96
C PRO A 110 4.24 -2.45 7.76
N PHE A 111 4.41 -3.26 8.80
CA PHE A 111 4.06 -4.68 8.76
C PHE A 111 2.57 -4.94 8.48
N LYS A 112 1.66 -4.10 9.00
CA LYS A 112 0.22 -4.26 8.75
C LYS A 112 -0.10 -4.04 7.28
N ILE A 113 0.49 -3.02 6.65
CA ILE A 113 0.35 -2.77 5.21
C ILE A 113 0.81 -3.99 4.41
N MET A 114 1.91 -4.61 4.84
CA MET A 114 2.39 -5.79 4.14
C MET A 114 1.48 -7.01 4.24
N LEU A 115 0.85 -7.23 5.39
CA LEU A 115 -0.12 -8.30 5.55
C LEU A 115 -1.33 -8.10 4.62
N TYR A 116 -1.83 -6.88 4.50
CA TYR A 116 -2.92 -6.57 3.56
C TYR A 116 -2.52 -6.83 2.11
N HIS A 117 -1.31 -6.41 1.71
CA HIS A 117 -0.80 -6.64 0.36
C HIS A 117 -0.66 -8.14 0.07
N LEU A 118 -0.04 -8.91 0.98
CA LEU A 118 0.12 -10.35 0.82
C LEU A 118 -1.22 -11.08 0.71
N PHE A 119 -2.21 -10.66 1.52
CA PHE A 119 -3.56 -11.22 1.44
C PHE A 119 -4.17 -11.03 0.04
N LEU A 120 -4.05 -9.83 -0.53
CA LEU A 120 -4.54 -9.53 -1.89
C LEU A 120 -3.75 -10.30 -2.95
N ASP A 121 -2.44 -10.44 -2.81
CA ASP A 121 -1.61 -11.23 -3.73
C ASP A 121 -2.07 -12.70 -3.77
N ILE A 122 -2.32 -13.29 -2.60
CA ILE A 122 -2.83 -14.66 -2.48
C ILE A 122 -4.20 -14.77 -3.15
N MET A 123 -5.09 -13.79 -2.97
CA MET A 123 -6.40 -13.78 -3.63
C MET A 123 -6.28 -13.76 -5.15
N VAL A 124 -5.41 -12.89 -5.70
CA VAL A 124 -5.19 -12.77 -7.16
C VAL A 124 -4.63 -14.07 -7.73
N LEU A 125 -3.60 -14.64 -7.09
CA LEU A 125 -3.04 -15.92 -7.51
C LEU A 125 -4.10 -17.02 -7.46
N THR A 126 -4.86 -17.11 -6.36
CA THR A 126 -5.95 -18.10 -6.23
C THR A 126 -6.97 -17.94 -7.36
N ALA A 127 -7.37 -16.71 -7.68
CA ALA A 127 -8.31 -16.44 -8.77
C ALA A 127 -7.75 -16.91 -10.12
N MET A 128 -6.48 -16.62 -10.43
CA MET A 128 -5.83 -17.04 -11.69
C MET A 128 -5.89 -18.56 -11.90
N PHE A 129 -5.74 -19.35 -10.83
CA PHE A 129 -5.71 -20.80 -10.93
C PHE A 129 -7.10 -21.44 -10.78
N VAL A 130 -7.97 -20.92 -9.91
CA VAL A 130 -9.26 -21.56 -9.61
C VAL A 130 -10.34 -21.19 -10.63
N PHE A 131 -10.44 -19.91 -10.98
CA PHE A 131 -11.56 -19.38 -11.76
C PHE A 131 -11.71 -19.97 -13.17
N PRO A 132 -10.64 -20.23 -13.94
CA PRO A 132 -10.77 -20.80 -15.29
C PRO A 132 -11.32 -22.23 -15.33
N ARG A 133 -11.33 -22.92 -14.18
CA ARG A 133 -11.71 -24.34 -14.05
C ARG A 133 -13.17 -24.55 -13.63
N THR A 134 -13.89 -23.48 -13.29
CA THR A 134 -15.26 -23.59 -12.77
C THR A 134 -16.33 -23.66 -13.87
N ASP A 135 -15.99 -23.33 -15.11
CA ASP A 135 -16.93 -23.29 -16.24
C ASP A 135 -17.01 -24.62 -17.02
N ASP A 136 -16.20 -25.63 -16.67
CA ASP A 136 -16.19 -26.94 -17.33
C ASP A 136 -17.15 -27.95 -16.67
N LYS A 137 -18.19 -27.47 -15.98
CA LYS A 137 -19.26 -28.29 -15.37
C LYS A 137 -20.61 -28.08 -16.04
#